data_AF-A0A9D4I8R7-F1
#
_entry.id   AF-A0A9D4I8R7-F1
#
_cell.length_a   1.000
_cell.length_b   1.000
_cell.length_c   1.000
_cell.angle_alpha   90.00
_cell.angle_beta   90.00
_cell.angle_gamma   90.00
#
_symmetry.space_group_name_H-M   'P 1'
#
loop_
_entity.id
_entity.type
_entity.pdbx_description
1 polymer ?
#
loop_
_entity_poly.entity_id
_entity_poly.type
_entity_poly.pdbx_seq_one_letter_code
_entity_poly.pdbx_strand_id
1 'polypeptide(L)'
;MSGPCGAQRCAICTYMMKAEYFTDPSGRKYSVRNNVDCKSSNVVYAVNCRRCRRFVYVACMWERPAELCTSDILNLSRIRTQHSDPVAEHFYTDGHSMDDFQKMGVEKLSGSDENRKTMEQLWKSKLRTYRPNGINAQE
;
A
#
# COMPACT_ATOMS: atom_id res chain seq x y z
N MET A 1 -0.81 14.88 17.97
CA MET A 1 0.24 13.98 17.48
C MET A 1 0.41 14.20 15.98
N SER A 2 1.63 14.44 15.51
CA SER A 2 2.00 14.58 14.09
C SER A 2 2.10 13.20 13.42
N GLY A 3 1.74 13.11 12.13
CA GLY A 3 1.90 11.88 11.34
C GLY A 3 3.38 11.60 11.00
N PRO A 4 3.73 10.43 10.40
CA PRO A 4 5.11 10.10 10.02
C PRO A 4 5.83 11.19 9.21
N CYS A 5 5.10 11.97 8.41
CA CYS A 5 5.66 13.06 7.60
C CYS A 5 5.91 14.39 8.35
N GLY A 6 5.72 14.41 9.67
CA GLY A 6 5.87 15.59 10.54
C GLY A 6 4.70 16.57 10.51
N ALA A 7 3.76 16.44 9.56
CA ALA A 7 2.62 17.33 9.46
C ALA A 7 1.53 17.02 10.51
N GLN A 8 0.91 18.08 11.03
CA GLN A 8 -0.23 17.98 11.92
C GLN A 8 -1.48 17.60 11.10
N ARG A 9 -2.09 16.44 11.40
CA ARG A 9 -3.32 15.91 10.73
C ARG A 9 -3.17 15.59 9.24
N CYS A 10 -2.06 14.99 8.82
CA CYS A 10 -1.95 14.49 7.44
C CYS A 10 -2.92 13.34 7.17
N ALA A 11 -3.89 13.56 6.27
CA ALA A 11 -4.94 12.61 5.94
C ALA A 11 -4.43 11.24 5.47
N ILE A 12 -3.33 11.24 4.69
CA ILE A 12 -2.74 10.01 4.12
C ILE A 12 -1.99 9.23 5.21
N CYS A 13 -1.19 9.94 5.99
CA CYS A 13 -0.42 9.38 7.10
C CYS A 13 -1.27 8.71 8.18
N THR A 14 -2.54 9.11 8.31
CA THR A 14 -3.51 8.46 9.20
C THR A 14 -3.73 6.99 8.85
N TYR A 15 -3.63 6.63 7.56
CA TYR A 15 -3.79 5.26 7.07
C TYR A 15 -2.46 4.49 6.98
N MET A 16 -1.32 5.12 7.28
CA MET A 16 -0.04 4.44 7.24
C MET A 16 0.12 3.50 8.43
N MET A 17 0.40 2.23 8.14
CA MET A 17 0.70 1.23 9.14
C MET A 17 2.09 1.52 9.74
N LYS A 18 2.15 1.63 11.07
CA LYS A 18 3.39 1.73 11.83
C LYS A 18 3.78 0.33 12.30
N ALA A 19 4.76 -0.28 11.66
CA ALA A 19 5.36 -1.51 12.14
C ALA A 19 6.83 -1.58 11.73
N GLU A 20 7.67 -2.14 12.60
CA GLU A 20 9.08 -2.40 12.30
C GLU A 20 9.26 -3.61 11.40
N TYR A 21 8.25 -4.50 11.37
CA TYR A 21 8.27 -5.72 10.59
C TYR A 21 6.88 -6.06 10.08
N PHE A 22 6.84 -6.79 8.97
CA PHE A 22 5.66 -7.46 8.47
C PHE A 22 5.99 -8.90 8.10
N THR A 23 4.96 -9.74 7.98
CA THR A 23 5.10 -11.16 7.69
C THR A 23 4.36 -11.49 6.41
N ASP A 24 4.95 -12.31 5.56
CA ASP A 24 4.25 -12.87 4.41
C ASP A 24 3.34 -14.06 4.81
N PRO A 25 2.50 -14.59 3.90
CA PRO A 25 1.65 -15.74 4.18
C PRO A 25 2.40 -17.03 4.52
N SER A 26 3.70 -17.13 4.25
CA SER A 26 4.53 -18.29 4.62
C SER A 26 5.09 -18.20 6.05
N GLY A 27 4.87 -17.08 6.74
CA GLY A 27 5.43 -16.82 8.07
C GLY A 27 6.79 -16.15 8.04
N ARG A 28 7.31 -15.78 6.86
CA ARG A 28 8.61 -15.11 6.75
C ARG A 28 8.48 -13.63 7.13
N LYS A 29 9.32 -13.22 8.07
CA LYS A 29 9.36 -11.86 8.62
C LYS A 29 10.31 -10.98 7.80
N TYR A 30 9.86 -9.77 7.48
CA TYR A 30 10.60 -8.74 6.75
C TYR A 30 10.68 -7.48 7.59
N SER A 31 11.87 -6.89 7.72
CA SER A 31 12.05 -5.58 8.35
C SER A 31 11.55 -4.49 7.42
N VAL A 32 10.69 -3.61 7.92
CA VAL A 32 10.34 -2.36 7.24
C VAL A 32 11.58 -1.46 7.30
N ARG A 33 12.35 -1.43 6.21
CA ARG A 33 13.57 -0.61 6.13
C ARG A 33 13.21 0.74 5.52
N ASN A 34 13.73 1.79 6.15
CA ASN A 34 13.52 3.20 5.81
C ASN A 34 12.16 3.73 6.26
N ASN A 35 12.16 4.92 6.88
CA ASN A 35 10.97 5.65 7.28
C ASN A 35 10.21 6.13 6.02
N VAL A 36 9.42 5.24 5.43
CA VAL A 36 8.52 5.59 4.33
C VAL A 36 7.34 6.34 4.89
N ASP A 37 7.10 7.53 4.36
CA ASP A 37 5.95 8.37 4.66
C ASP A 37 5.22 8.79 3.36
N CYS A 38 4.20 9.63 3.49
CA CYS A 38 3.47 10.17 2.33
C CYS A 38 4.35 11.09 1.45
N LYS A 39 5.57 11.44 1.87
CA LYS A 39 6.50 12.26 1.10
C LYS A 39 7.61 11.42 0.44
N SER A 40 7.55 10.10 0.57
CA SER A 40 8.54 9.22 -0.02
C SER A 40 8.23 8.96 -1.49
N SER A 41 9.26 8.79 -2.31
CA SER A 41 9.15 8.44 -3.74
C SER A 41 9.98 7.20 -4.04
N ASN A 42 9.71 6.55 -5.18
CA ASN A 42 10.33 5.28 -5.57
C ASN A 42 10.13 4.20 -4.51
N VAL A 43 8.89 3.97 -4.11
CA VAL A 43 8.55 3.02 -3.05
C VAL A 43 7.56 2.00 -3.57
N VAL A 44 7.82 0.73 -3.29
CA VAL A 44 6.81 -0.32 -3.38
C VAL A 44 5.97 -0.24 -2.10
N TYR A 45 4.66 -0.11 -2.26
CA TYR A 45 3.72 -0.12 -1.15
C TYR A 45 2.82 -1.34 -1.21
N ALA A 46 2.35 -1.75 -0.04
CA ALA A 46 1.33 -2.76 0.11
C ALA A 46 0.14 -2.19 0.88
N VAL A 47 -1.06 -2.54 0.42
CA VAL A 47 -2.32 -2.25 1.13
C VAL A 47 -2.65 -3.46 1.99
N ASN A 48 -2.78 -3.21 3.28
CA ASN A 48 -3.25 -4.17 4.26
C ASN A 48 -4.72 -3.89 4.58
N CYS A 49 -5.53 -4.94 4.62
CA CYS A 49 -6.90 -4.86 5.08
C CYS A 49 -6.98 -5.46 6.49
N ARG A 50 -7.38 -4.66 7.48
CA ARG A 50 -7.49 -5.08 8.89
C ARG A 50 -8.46 -6.23 9.09
N ARG A 51 -9.60 -6.18 8.40
CA ARG A 51 -10.64 -7.22 8.46
C ARG A 51 -10.16 -8.54 7.85
N CYS A 52 -9.50 -8.48 6.69
CA CYS A 52 -8.89 -9.66 6.06
C CYS A 52 -7.61 -10.14 6.78
N ARG A 53 -7.01 -9.30 7.62
CA ARG A 53 -5.74 -9.55 8.34
C ARG A 53 -4.57 -9.92 7.43
N ARG A 54 -4.55 -9.37 6.21
CA ARG A 54 -3.50 -9.63 5.20
C ARG A 54 -3.30 -8.44 4.27
N PHE A 55 -2.17 -8.46 3.57
CA PHE A 55 -1.97 -7.59 2.42
C PHE A 55 -2.85 -8.08 1.27
N VAL A 56 -3.58 -7.16 0.64
CA VAL A 56 -4.53 -7.46 -0.44
C VAL A 56 -4.05 -6.90 -1.78
N TYR A 57 -3.20 -5.88 -1.76
CA TYR A 57 -2.71 -5.23 -2.97
C TYR A 57 -1.26 -4.77 -2.80
N VAL A 58 -0.49 -4.83 -3.86
CA VAL A 58 0.86 -4.26 -3.98
C VAL A 58 0.94 -3.45 -5.27
N ALA A 59 1.55 -2.27 -5.19
CA ALA A 59 1.97 -1.53 -6.36
C ALA A 59 3.27 -0.77 -6.09
N CYS A 60 4.00 -0.49 -7.15
CA CYS A 60 5.07 0.50 -7.10
C CYS A 60 4.46 1.89 -7.18
N MET A 61 5.09 2.89 -6.59
CA MET A 61 4.76 4.27 -6.85
C MET A 61 5.94 5.00 -7.48
N TRP A 62 5.66 5.51 -8.68
CA TRP A 62 6.63 5.73 -9.76
C TRP A 62 7.14 7.17 -9.83
N GLU A 63 6.48 8.10 -9.12
CA GLU A 63 6.64 9.54 -9.34
C GLU A 63 6.95 10.33 -8.05
N ARG A 64 7.01 11.67 -8.15
CA ARG A 64 7.46 12.55 -7.05
C ARG A 64 6.55 12.43 -5.83
N PRO A 65 7.02 12.82 -4.64
CA PRO A 65 6.24 12.80 -3.39
C PRO A 65 4.82 13.40 -3.47
N ALA A 66 4.64 14.45 -4.28
CA ALA A 66 3.35 15.12 -4.48
C ALA A 66 2.35 14.27 -5.29
N GLU A 67 2.83 13.56 -6.31
CA GLU A 67 2.04 12.63 -7.11
C GLU A 67 1.66 11.40 -6.27
N LEU A 68 2.54 10.99 -5.35
CA LEU A 68 2.24 9.94 -4.37
C LEU A 68 1.11 10.32 -3.42
N CYS A 69 1.19 11.54 -2.87
CA CYS A 69 0.10 12.07 -2.07
C CYS A 69 -1.22 12.15 -2.85
N THR A 70 -1.16 12.53 -4.12
CA THR A 70 -2.33 12.68 -4.99
C THR A 70 -2.95 11.33 -5.34
N SER A 71 -2.15 10.31 -5.62
CA SER A 71 -2.61 8.93 -5.85
C SER A 71 -3.28 8.34 -4.61
N ASP A 72 -2.71 8.58 -3.42
CA ASP A 72 -3.32 8.14 -2.16
C ASP A 72 -4.64 8.87 -1.88
N ILE A 73 -4.69 10.19 -2.08
CA ILE A 73 -5.94 10.96 -1.98
C ILE A 73 -6.96 10.46 -3.00
N LEU A 74 -6.53 10.12 -4.22
CA LEU A 74 -7.39 9.59 -5.27
C LEU A 74 -7.94 8.21 -4.90
N ASN A 75 -7.12 7.30 -4.37
CA ASN A 75 -7.58 6.00 -3.88
C ASN A 75 -8.60 6.17 -2.74
N LEU A 76 -8.33 7.05 -1.78
CA LEU A 76 -9.27 7.36 -0.71
C LEU A 76 -10.58 7.97 -1.24
N SER A 77 -10.49 8.88 -2.22
CA SER A 77 -11.65 9.45 -2.88
C SER A 77 -12.46 8.37 -3.61
N ARG A 78 -11.80 7.49 -4.37
CA ARG A 78 -12.42 6.41 -5.12
C ARG A 78 -13.13 5.40 -4.23
N ILE A 79 -12.54 5.06 -3.08
CA ILE A 79 -13.20 4.27 -2.04
C ILE A 79 -14.49 4.98 -1.57
N ARG A 80 -14.43 6.29 -1.30
CA ARG A 80 -15.60 7.07 -0.84
C ARG A 80 -16.69 7.22 -1.90
N THR A 81 -16.30 7.34 -3.17
CA THR A 81 -17.22 7.51 -4.30
C THR A 81 -17.62 6.18 -4.93
N GLN A 82 -17.25 5.04 -4.33
CA GLN A 82 -17.59 3.69 -4.80
C GLN A 82 -17.20 3.45 -6.27
N HIS A 83 -16.01 3.92 -6.64
CA HIS A 83 -15.49 3.73 -7.98
C HIS A 83 -15.18 2.25 -8.24
N SER A 84 -15.39 1.76 -9.46
CA SER A 84 -15.22 0.34 -9.83
C SER A 84 -13.75 -0.08 -10.03
N ASP A 85 -12.83 0.42 -9.20
CA ASP A 85 -11.46 -0.08 -9.19
C ASP A 85 -11.27 -1.16 -8.11
N PRO A 86 -10.34 -2.13 -8.29
CA PRO A 86 -10.23 -3.27 -7.39
C PRO A 86 -9.95 -2.92 -5.93
N VAL A 87 -9.24 -1.81 -5.67
CA VAL A 87 -8.95 -1.36 -4.31
C VAL A 87 -10.19 -0.74 -3.70
N ALA A 88 -10.84 0.19 -4.42
CA ALA A 88 -12.10 0.77 -3.97
C ALA A 88 -13.14 -0.32 -3.69
N GLU A 89 -13.42 -1.19 -4.66
CA GLU A 89 -14.37 -2.31 -4.53
C GLU A 89 -14.12 -3.10 -3.26
N HIS A 90 -12.86 -3.46 -2.97
CA HIS A 90 -12.55 -4.22 -1.76
C HIS A 90 -12.96 -3.51 -0.46
N PHE A 91 -12.83 -2.18 -0.38
CA PHE A 91 -13.06 -1.42 0.86
C PHE A 91 -14.45 -0.77 0.97
N TYR A 92 -15.29 -0.82 -0.07
CA TYR A 92 -16.70 -0.42 0.04
C TYR A 92 -17.70 -1.60 -0.12
N THR A 93 -17.23 -2.80 -0.45
CA THR A 93 -18.08 -3.99 -0.57
C THR A 93 -17.92 -4.96 0.60
N ASP A 94 -18.92 -5.81 0.80
CA ASP A 94 -18.91 -7.02 1.65
C ASP A 94 -18.41 -6.81 3.10
N GLY A 95 -18.80 -5.69 3.73
CA GLY A 95 -18.55 -5.42 5.14
C GLY A 95 -17.15 -4.90 5.46
N HIS A 96 -16.36 -4.54 4.45
CA HIS A 96 -15.17 -3.72 4.61
C HIS A 96 -15.51 -2.23 4.60
N SER A 97 -14.62 -1.42 5.15
CA SER A 97 -14.73 0.03 5.15
C SER A 97 -13.36 0.69 4.99
N MET A 98 -13.37 2.01 4.82
CA MET A 98 -12.14 2.80 4.85
C MET A 98 -11.38 2.67 6.19
N ASP A 99 -12.04 2.30 7.29
CA ASP A 99 -11.38 2.08 8.59
C ASP A 99 -10.54 0.80 8.63
N ASP A 100 -10.81 -0.13 7.70
CA ASP A 100 -10.03 -1.34 7.49
C ASP A 100 -8.81 -1.11 6.59
N PHE A 101 -8.75 0.02 5.87
CA PHE A 101 -7.68 0.35 4.96
C PHE A 101 -6.42 0.77 5.70
N GLN A 102 -5.31 0.08 5.41
CA GLN A 102 -3.98 0.51 5.83
C GLN A 102 -2.98 0.39 4.67
N LYS A 103 -1.99 1.28 4.66
CA LYS A 103 -0.91 1.27 3.67
C LYS A 103 0.44 1.16 4.36
N MET A 104 1.36 0.39 3.80
CA MET A 104 2.73 0.26 4.28
C MET A 104 3.71 0.41 3.11
N GLY A 105 4.79 1.15 3.29
CA GLY A 105 5.94 1.06 2.40
C GLY A 105 6.72 -0.22 2.68
N VAL A 106 6.76 -1.15 1.73
CA VAL A 106 7.46 -2.44 1.91
C VAL A 106 8.92 -2.34 1.49
N GLU A 107 9.23 -1.53 0.47
CA GLU A 107 10.60 -1.36 0.00
C GLU A 107 10.79 0.00 -0.67
N LYS A 108 11.88 0.69 -0.31
CA LYS A 108 12.32 1.92 -1.00
C LYS A 108 13.39 1.55 -2.03
N LEU A 109 13.16 1.93 -3.26
CA LEU A 109 14.01 1.59 -4.41
C LEU A 109 14.99 2.74 -4.70
N SER A 110 16.23 2.38 -5.01
CA SER A 110 17.32 3.32 -5.33
C SER A 110 17.82 3.23 -6.77
N GLY A 111 17.01 2.72 -7.72
CA GLY A 111 17.49 2.36 -9.06
C GLY A 111 16.56 2.65 -10.25
N SER A 112 16.97 2.15 -11.43
CA SER A 112 16.31 2.25 -12.74
C SER A 112 14.97 1.52 -12.83
N ASP A 113 14.19 1.77 -13.89
CA ASP A 113 12.83 1.23 -14.07
C ASP A 113 12.71 -0.30 -14.10
N GLU A 114 13.72 -1.00 -14.64
CA GLU A 114 13.70 -2.46 -14.79
C GLU A 114 13.75 -3.19 -13.43
N ASN A 115 14.52 -2.64 -12.49
CA ASN A 115 14.53 -3.11 -11.10
C ASN A 115 13.18 -2.86 -10.42
N ARG A 116 12.43 -1.83 -10.82
CA ARG A 116 11.16 -1.45 -10.15
C ARG A 116 10.05 -2.43 -10.46
N LYS A 117 9.85 -2.78 -11.73
CA LYS A 117 8.84 -3.78 -12.13
C LYS A 117 9.15 -5.13 -11.50
N THR A 118 10.41 -5.55 -11.53
CA THR A 118 10.86 -6.80 -10.91
C THR A 118 10.54 -6.82 -9.41
N MET A 119 10.80 -5.73 -8.69
CA MET A 119 10.49 -5.65 -7.25
C MET A 119 8.99 -5.64 -6.96
N GLU A 120 8.19 -4.94 -7.77
CA GLU A 120 6.74 -4.96 -7.65
C GLU A 120 6.16 -6.38 -7.81
N GLN A 121 6.55 -7.10 -8.87
CA GLN A 121 6.11 -8.48 -9.11
C GLN A 121 6.58 -9.44 -8.01
N LEU A 122 7.82 -9.26 -7.54
CA LEU A 122 8.38 -10.03 -6.44
C LEU A 122 7.55 -9.85 -5.15
N TRP A 123 7.15 -8.62 -4.81
CA TRP A 123 6.33 -8.39 -3.62
C TRP A 123 4.89 -8.84 -3.78
N LYS A 124 4.28 -8.68 -4.97
CA LYS A 124 2.96 -9.25 -5.28
C LYS A 124 2.96 -10.78 -5.06
N SER A 125 4.00 -11.46 -5.52
CA SER A 125 4.17 -12.90 -5.36
C SER A 125 4.40 -13.29 -3.89
N LYS A 126 5.37 -12.67 -3.21
CA LYS A 126 5.67 -12.95 -1.79
C LYS A 126 4.45 -12.75 -0.89
N LEU A 127 3.73 -11.64 -1.08
CA LEU A 127 2.56 -11.31 -0.27
C LEU A 127 1.26 -11.98 -0.76
N ARG A 128 1.33 -12.75 -1.86
CA ARG A 128 0.19 -13.45 -2.50
C ARG A 128 -0.98 -12.51 -2.78
N THR A 129 -0.71 -11.34 -3.33
CA THR A 129 -1.76 -10.33 -3.58
C THR A 129 -2.45 -10.47 -4.94
N TYR A 130 -2.04 -11.42 -5.78
CA TYR A 130 -2.81 -11.78 -6.98
C TYR A 130 -4.15 -12.42 -6.63
N ARG A 131 -5.14 -12.22 -7.49
CA ARG A 131 -6.38 -12.99 -7.44
C ARG A 131 -6.09 -14.50 -7.49
N PRO A 132 -6.82 -15.35 -6.73
CA PRO A 132 -7.97 -15.02 -5.87
C PRO A 132 -7.59 -14.59 -4.43
N ASN A 133 -6.30 -14.58 -4.05
CA ASN A 133 -5.87 -14.33 -2.67
C ASN A 133 -5.77 -12.84 -2.33
N GLY A 134 -5.55 -11.98 -3.32
CA GLY A 134 -5.67 -10.54 -3.20
C GLY A 134 -6.40 -9.95 -4.41
N ILE A 135 -6.15 -8.67 -4.68
CA ILE A 135 -6.87 -7.89 -5.70
C ILE A 135 -5.97 -7.38 -6.84
N ASN A 136 -4.68 -7.71 -6.85
CA ASN A 136 -3.86 -7.53 -8.05
C ASN A 136 -4.33 -8.47 -9.17
N ALA A 137 -4.42 -7.96 -10.39
CA ALA A 137 -4.64 -8.79 -11.58
C ALA A 137 -3.41 -9.65 -11.86
N GLN A 138 -3.63 -10.90 -12.31
CA GLN A 138 -2.56 -11.67 -12.94
C GLN A 138 -2.35 -11.08 -14.33
N GLU A 139 -1.11 -10.66 -14.62
CA GLU A 139 -0.68 -10.21 -15.95
C GLU A 139 -0.33 -11.40 -16.84
#